data_AF-D6X5K9-F1
#
_entry.id   AF-D6X5K9-F1
#
_cell.length_a   1.000
_cell.length_b   1.000
_cell.length_c   1.000
_cell.angle_alpha   90.00
_cell.angle_beta   90.00
_cell.angle_gamma   90.00
#
_symmetry.space_group_name_H-M   'P 1'
#
loop_
_entity.id
_entity.type
_entity.pdbx_description
1 polymer ?
#
loop_
_entity_poly.entity_id
_entity_poly.type
_entity_poly.pdbx_seq_one_letter_code
_entity_poly.pdbx_strand_id
1 'polypeptide(L)'
;MLNLAGAQHKLIVDYSTGMRKKIGLAAALLHNPEVLFLDEPFEGVDPVSAQTIRGVLERYTASGATVVFSSHVMELVESLCDWVAVMAAGSIRAQGPLAEVRGDAPSLQAAFLELVGAQGRDNGESLDWLGGGAR
;
A
#
# COMPACT_ATOMS: atom_id res chain seq x y z
N MET A 1 -8.80 -17.68 8.51
CA MET A 1 -7.75 -16.65 8.42
C MET A 1 -7.81 -15.85 7.10
N LEU A 2 -7.84 -16.49 5.92
CA LEU A 2 -7.80 -15.79 4.61
C LEU A 2 -9.04 -16.02 3.71
N ASN A 3 -10.10 -16.62 4.24
CA ASN A 3 -11.35 -16.93 3.53
C ASN A 3 -11.13 -17.58 2.15
N LEU A 4 -10.44 -18.73 2.14
CA LEU A 4 -10.13 -19.55 0.94
C LEU A 4 -10.70 -20.98 1.00
N ALA A 5 -11.40 -21.35 2.07
CA ALA A 5 -11.86 -22.74 2.29
C ALA A 5 -12.72 -23.30 1.15
N GLY A 6 -13.57 -22.46 0.53
CA GLY A 6 -14.41 -22.88 -0.61
C GLY A 6 -13.66 -23.06 -1.94
N ALA A 7 -12.36 -22.78 -1.99
CA ALA A 7 -11.55 -22.85 -3.20
C ALA A 7 -10.43 -23.90 -3.14
N GLN A 8 -10.34 -24.68 -2.06
CA GLN A 8 -9.24 -25.63 -1.80
C GLN A 8 -8.99 -26.70 -2.87
N HIS A 9 -9.99 -26.99 -3.72
CA HIS A 9 -9.90 -27.95 -4.82
C HIS A 9 -9.77 -27.29 -6.21
N LYS A 10 -9.74 -25.95 -6.27
CA LYS A 10 -9.50 -25.22 -7.52
C LYS A 10 -8.01 -25.09 -7.76
N LEU A 11 -7.58 -25.13 -9.02
CA LEU A 11 -6.19 -24.86 -9.37
C LEU A 11 -5.88 -23.37 -9.15
N ILE A 12 -4.66 -23.06 -8.74
CA ILE A 12 -4.23 -21.67 -8.48
C ILE A 12 -4.37 -20.80 -9.74
N VAL A 13 -4.24 -21.40 -10.93
CA VAL A 13 -4.46 -20.70 -12.21
C VAL A 13 -5.88 -20.12 -12.33
N ASP A 14 -6.87 -20.77 -11.70
CA ASP A 14 -8.28 -20.36 -11.72
C ASP A 14 -8.65 -19.37 -10.59
N TYR A 15 -7.68 -18.97 -9.77
CA TYR A 15 -7.92 -18.03 -8.68
C TYR A 15 -8.11 -16.61 -9.22
N SER A 16 -8.90 -15.78 -8.52
CA SER A 16 -8.87 -14.33 -8.77
C SER A 16 -7.53 -13.74 -8.33
N THR A 17 -7.22 -12.52 -8.77
CA THR A 17 -6.00 -11.81 -8.32
C THR A 17 -5.94 -11.70 -6.79
N GLY A 18 -7.06 -11.34 -6.14
CA GLY A 18 -7.14 -11.31 -4.68
C GLY A 18 -6.93 -12.68 -4.04
N MET A 19 -7.47 -13.76 -4.62
CA MET A 19 -7.24 -15.12 -4.11
C MET A 19 -5.77 -15.57 -4.25
N ARG A 20 -5.11 -15.24 -5.36
CA ARG A 20 -3.67 -15.50 -5.56
C ARG A 20 -2.82 -14.76 -4.54
N LYS A 21 -3.13 -13.49 -4.27
CA LYS A 21 -2.44 -12.71 -3.22
C LYS A 21 -2.65 -13.30 -1.83
N LYS A 22 -3.89 -13.72 -1.50
CA LYS A 22 -4.18 -14.38 -0.22
C LYS A 22 -3.44 -15.70 -0.03
N ILE A 23 -3.37 -16.58 -1.04
CA ILE A 23 -2.60 -17.83 -0.90
C ILE A 23 -1.09 -17.56 -0.84
N GLY A 24 -0.58 -16.57 -1.58
CA GLY A 24 0.81 -16.13 -1.48
C GLY A 24 1.15 -15.63 -0.06
N LEU A 25 0.29 -14.79 0.52
CA LEU A 25 0.42 -14.35 1.91
C LEU A 25 0.35 -15.53 2.90
N ALA A 26 -0.55 -16.49 2.68
CA ALA A 26 -0.63 -17.70 3.50
C ALA A 26 0.70 -18.47 3.49
N ALA A 27 1.29 -18.64 2.31
CA ALA A 27 2.58 -19.34 2.13
C ALA A 27 3.73 -18.58 2.82
N ALA A 28 3.75 -17.25 2.70
CA ALA A 28 4.75 -16.40 3.35
C ALA A 28 4.65 -16.45 4.89
N LEU A 29 3.44 -16.62 5.44
CA LEU A 29 3.21 -16.70 6.89
C LEU A 29 3.39 -18.11 7.46
N LEU A 30 3.37 -19.16 6.63
CA LEU A 30 3.29 -20.56 7.07
C LEU A 30 4.42 -20.97 8.03
N HIS A 31 5.62 -20.42 7.82
CA HIS A 31 6.82 -20.72 8.60
C HIS A 31 7.07 -19.71 9.74
N ASN A 32 6.09 -18.85 10.02
CA ASN A 32 6.11 -17.86 11.10
C ASN A 32 7.40 -16.99 11.13
N PRO A 33 7.73 -16.27 10.04
CA PRO A 33 8.92 -15.45 9.99
C PRO A 33 8.88 -14.28 10.99
N GLU A 34 10.01 -13.97 11.62
CA GLU A 34 10.15 -12.78 12.48
C GLU A 34 10.00 -11.47 11.69
N VAL A 35 10.37 -11.48 10.41
CA VAL A 35 10.24 -10.35 9.48
C VAL A 35 9.58 -10.80 8.18
N LEU A 36 8.47 -10.17 7.82
CA LEU A 36 7.70 -10.43 6.61
C LEU A 36 7.88 -9.31 5.60
N PHE A 37 8.40 -9.62 4.41
CA PHE A 37 8.52 -8.69 3.28
C PHE A 37 7.39 -8.91 2.28
N LEU A 38 6.71 -7.84 1.88
CA LEU A 38 5.60 -7.89 0.92
C LEU A 38 5.77 -6.82 -0.16
N ASP A 39 5.76 -7.24 -1.43
CA ASP A 39 5.79 -6.32 -2.55
C ASP A 39 4.36 -6.00 -3.01
N GLU A 40 3.95 -4.74 -2.90
CA GLU A 40 2.63 -4.21 -3.28
C GLU A 40 1.45 -5.13 -2.88
N PRO A 41 1.30 -5.51 -1.58
CA PRO A 41 0.37 -6.55 -1.16
C PRO A 41 -1.11 -6.23 -1.42
N PHE A 42 -1.45 -4.95 -1.62
CA PHE A 42 -2.82 -4.47 -1.82
C PHE A 42 -3.18 -4.15 -3.27
N GLU A 43 -2.21 -4.11 -4.18
CA GLU A 43 -2.45 -3.73 -5.57
C GLU A 43 -3.41 -4.70 -6.29
N GLY A 44 -4.40 -4.20 -7.01
CA GLY A 44 -5.34 -5.04 -7.77
C GLY A 44 -6.18 -5.99 -6.91
N VAL A 45 -6.31 -5.70 -5.61
CA VAL A 45 -7.16 -6.42 -4.66
C VAL A 45 -8.47 -5.65 -4.47
N ASP A 46 -9.60 -6.36 -4.44
CA ASP A 46 -10.90 -5.76 -4.14
C ASP A 46 -10.97 -5.27 -2.67
N PRO A 47 -11.84 -4.30 -2.33
CA PRO A 47 -11.90 -3.72 -0.99
C PRO A 47 -12.09 -4.74 0.15
N VAL A 48 -12.87 -5.80 -0.08
CA VAL A 48 -13.15 -6.83 0.94
C VAL A 48 -11.90 -7.68 1.19
N SER A 49 -11.21 -8.08 0.13
CA SER A 49 -9.94 -8.79 0.24
C SER A 49 -8.83 -7.93 0.85
N ALA A 50 -8.77 -6.63 0.54
CA ALA A 50 -7.82 -5.69 1.13
C ALA A 50 -8.01 -5.57 2.65
N GLN A 51 -9.26 -5.45 3.10
CA GLN A 51 -9.58 -5.45 4.54
C GLN A 51 -9.18 -6.77 5.22
N THR A 52 -9.35 -7.90 4.52
CA THR A 52 -8.94 -9.22 5.04
C THR A 52 -7.42 -9.31 5.20
N ILE A 53 -6.65 -8.88 4.19
CA ILE A 53 -5.18 -8.84 4.21
C ILE A 53 -4.71 -7.93 5.34
N ARG A 54 -5.25 -6.71 5.42
CA ARG A 54 -4.96 -5.74 6.48
C ARG A 54 -5.12 -6.36 7.87
N GLY A 55 -6.27 -6.96 8.17
CA GLY A 55 -6.51 -7.56 9.48
C GLY A 55 -5.59 -8.74 9.79
N VAL A 56 -5.05 -9.42 8.78
CA VAL A 56 -4.01 -10.44 8.97
C VAL A 56 -2.68 -9.79 9.35
N LEU A 57 -2.27 -8.74 8.65
CA LEU A 57 -1.01 -8.04 8.94
C LEU A 57 -1.03 -7.40 10.33
N GLU A 58 -2.12 -6.73 10.72
CA GLU A 58 -2.27 -6.12 12.05
C GLU A 58 -2.17 -7.16 13.19
N ARG A 59 -2.77 -8.34 13.02
CA ARG A 59 -2.64 -9.43 14.00
C ARG A 59 -1.22 -9.99 14.05
N TYR A 60 -0.54 -10.01 12.91
CA TYR A 60 0.82 -10.53 12.80
C TYR A 60 1.84 -9.60 13.44
N THR A 61 1.69 -8.28 13.27
CA THR A 61 2.52 -7.30 13.97
C THR A 61 2.24 -7.30 15.47
N ALA A 62 0.96 -7.47 15.87
CA ALA A 62 0.58 -7.60 17.29
C ALA A 62 1.20 -8.84 17.99
N SER A 63 1.64 -9.87 17.25
CA SER A 63 2.38 -11.01 17.83
C SER A 63 3.89 -10.75 18.00
N GLY A 64 4.37 -9.54 17.68
CA GLY A 64 5.77 -9.15 17.80
C GLY A 64 6.60 -9.34 16.53
N ALA A 65 5.98 -9.77 15.42
CA ALA A 65 6.66 -9.85 14.13
C ALA A 65 6.73 -8.47 13.46
N THR A 66 7.70 -8.28 12.57
CA THR A 66 7.85 -7.06 11.77
C THR A 66 7.31 -7.29 10.36
N VAL A 67 6.55 -6.33 9.82
CA VAL A 67 6.10 -6.36 8.42
C VAL A 67 6.72 -5.17 7.70
N VAL A 68 7.36 -5.44 6.56
CA VAL A 68 7.87 -4.43 5.63
C VAL A 68 7.15 -4.59 4.31
N PHE A 69 6.53 -3.53 3.80
CA PHE A 69 5.86 -3.58 2.51
C PHE A 69 6.11 -2.34 1.67
N SER A 70 6.06 -2.50 0.34
CA SER A 70 6.04 -1.40 -0.62
C SER A 70 4.60 -1.01 -0.94
N SER A 71 4.34 0.29 -1.06
CA SER A 71 3.09 0.79 -1.64
C SER A 71 3.26 2.19 -2.22
N HIS A 72 2.57 2.44 -3.32
CA HIS A 72 2.37 3.79 -3.88
C HIS A 72 1.10 4.48 -3.38
N VAL A 73 0.29 3.84 -2.54
CA VAL A 73 -0.96 4.38 -2.00
C VAL A 73 -0.70 4.98 -0.62
N MET A 74 -0.49 6.31 -0.55
CA MET A 74 -0.06 6.96 0.69
C MET A 74 -1.08 6.87 1.83
N GLU A 75 -2.38 6.91 1.54
CA GLU A 75 -3.44 6.73 2.55
C GLU A 75 -3.34 5.37 3.25
N LEU A 76 -3.00 4.33 2.50
CA LEU A 76 -2.83 2.99 3.06
C LEU A 76 -1.59 2.92 3.96
N VAL A 77 -0.48 3.51 3.51
CA VAL A 77 0.75 3.62 4.30
C VAL A 77 0.49 4.38 5.60
N GLU A 78 -0.22 5.51 5.54
CA GLU A 78 -0.62 6.27 6.73
C GLU A 78 -1.46 5.47 7.72
N SER A 79 -2.36 4.63 7.21
CA SER A 79 -3.26 3.86 8.06
C SER A 79 -2.63 2.62 8.72
N LEU A 80 -1.48 2.16 8.23
CA LEU A 80 -0.89 0.86 8.60
C LEU A 80 0.54 0.93 9.15
N CYS A 81 1.30 1.96 8.81
CA CYS A 81 2.72 2.01 9.13
C CYS A 81 3.03 2.95 10.29
N ASP A 82 3.85 2.47 11.22
CA ASP A 82 4.45 3.31 12.26
C ASP A 82 5.75 3.99 11.78
N TRP A 83 6.39 3.41 10.77
CA TRP A 83 7.67 3.86 10.20
C TRP A 83 7.62 3.76 8.67
N VAL A 84 8.19 4.74 7.98
CA VAL A 84 8.16 4.83 6.51
C VAL A 84 9.50 5.23 5.94
N ALA A 85 9.78 4.78 4.72
CA ALA A 85 10.86 5.28 3.88
C ALA A 85 10.27 5.76 2.55
N VAL A 86 10.44 7.05 2.25
CA VAL A 86 10.04 7.65 0.99
C VAL A 86 11.16 7.48 -0.02
N MET A 87 10.90 6.73 -1.09
CA MET A 87 11.87 6.47 -2.15
C MET A 87 11.49 7.19 -3.44
N ALA A 88 12.46 7.85 -4.08
CA ALA A 88 12.30 8.46 -5.41
C ALA A 88 13.61 8.42 -6.20
N ALA A 89 13.50 8.08 -7.49
CA ALA A 89 14.65 7.95 -8.41
C ALA A 89 15.77 7.02 -7.86
N GLY A 90 15.39 5.89 -7.26
CA GLY A 90 16.34 4.91 -6.71
C GLY A 90 17.04 5.34 -5.43
N SER A 91 16.57 6.41 -4.76
CA SER A 91 17.17 6.94 -3.52
C SER A 91 16.12 7.16 -2.45
N ILE A 92 16.47 6.92 -1.19
CA ILE A 92 15.63 7.27 -0.04
C ILE A 92 15.75 8.78 0.19
N ARG A 93 14.62 9.49 0.10
CA ARG A 93 14.53 10.94 0.29
C ARG A 93 14.29 11.32 1.74
N ALA A 94 13.50 10.52 2.45
CA ALA A 94 13.26 10.64 3.88
C ALA A 94 12.95 9.25 4.44
N GLN A 95 13.30 9.02 5.69
CA GLN A 95 12.94 7.81 6.40
C GLN A 95 12.85 8.08 7.90
N GLY A 96 11.93 7.41 8.59
CA GLY A 96 11.70 7.66 10.01
C GLY A 96 10.30 7.22 10.46
N PRO A 97 9.97 7.46 11.73
CA PRO A 97 8.59 7.36 12.21
C PRO A 97 7.64 8.13 11.29
N LEU A 98 6.45 7.58 11.04
CA LEU A 98 5.49 8.15 10.10
C LEU A 98 5.17 9.61 10.43
N ALA A 99 5.02 9.94 11.72
CA ALA A 99 4.77 11.30 12.18
C ALA A 99 5.90 12.27 11.84
N GLU A 100 7.16 11.83 11.92
CA GLU A 100 8.33 12.66 11.59
C GLU A 100 8.46 12.87 10.08
N VAL A 101 8.23 11.83 9.28
CA VAL A 101 8.31 11.93 7.81
C VAL A 101 7.16 12.75 7.24
N ARG A 102 5.95 12.64 7.82
CA ARG A 102 4.80 13.49 7.47
C ARG A 102 5.01 14.94 7.90
N GLY A 103 5.65 15.16 9.04
CA GLY A 103 5.89 16.48 9.60
C GLY A 103 4.60 17.29 9.77
N ASP A 104 4.64 18.55 9.36
CA ASP A 104 3.51 19.48 9.41
C ASP A 104 2.55 19.36 8.22
N ALA A 105 2.85 18.49 7.25
CA ALA A 105 2.01 18.30 6.08
C ALA A 105 0.62 17.76 6.48
N PRO A 106 -0.45 18.14 5.76
CA PRO A 106 -1.80 17.67 6.07
C PRO A 106 -1.95 16.15 5.88
N SER A 107 -1.15 15.55 5.01
CA SER A 107 -1.08 14.10 4.77
C SER A 107 0.30 13.69 4.26
N LEU A 108 0.59 12.39 4.33
CA LEU A 108 1.79 11.78 3.78
C LEU A 108 1.85 11.94 2.27
N GLN A 109 0.71 12.01 1.59
CA GLN A 109 0.65 12.35 0.17
C GLN A 109 1.24 13.75 -0.08
N ALA A 110 0.86 14.75 0.72
CA ALA A 110 1.42 16.10 0.58
C ALA A 110 2.92 16.12 0.91
N ALA A 111 3.34 15.49 2.01
CA ALA A 111 4.75 15.36 2.36
C ALA A 111 5.57 14.67 1.26
N PHE A 112 5.03 13.60 0.67
CA PHE A 112 5.66 12.89 -0.44
C PHE A 112 5.90 13.81 -1.64
N LEU A 113 4.89 14.57 -2.06
CA LEU A 113 4.99 15.50 -3.19
C LEU A 113 6.05 16.58 -2.96
N GLU A 114 6.17 17.09 -1.73
CA GLU A 114 7.23 18.03 -1.34
C GLU A 114 8.62 17.37 -1.40
N LEU A 115 8.77 16.18 -0.80
CA LEU A 115 10.03 15.43 -0.74
C LEU A 115 10.57 15.03 -2.13
N VAL A 116 9.68 14.75 -3.08
CA VAL A 116 10.07 14.40 -4.46
C VAL A 116 10.18 15.61 -5.38
N GLY A 117 9.91 16.83 -4.88
CA GLY A 117 9.99 18.07 -5.65
C GLY A 117 8.89 18.22 -6.71
N ALA A 118 7.73 17.61 -6.50
CA ALA A 118 6.59 17.66 -7.44
C ALA A 118 5.79 18.98 -7.39
N GLN A 119 6.15 19.93 -6.51
CA GLN A 119 5.53 21.26 -6.34
C GLN A 119 5.71 22.22 -7.56
N GLY A 120 5.97 21.68 -8.75
CA GLY A 120 6.27 22.45 -9.97
C GLY A 120 5.43 22.10 -11.21
N ARG A 121 4.32 21.35 -11.07
CA ARG A 121 3.40 21.05 -12.19
C ARG A 121 2.14 21.92 -12.22
N ASP A 122 2.28 23.18 -11.84
CA ASP A 122 1.26 24.21 -12.08
C ASP A 122 1.74 25.27 -13.09
N ASN A 123 2.41 24.80 -14.16
CA ASN A 123 2.62 25.60 -15.37
C ASN A 123 1.71 25.08 -16.48
N GLY A 124 0.44 25.47 -16.41
CA GLY A 124 -0.23 26.04 -17.57
C GLY A 124 -0.72 25.09 -18.67
N GLU A 125 -1.53 24.09 -18.34
CA GLU A 125 -2.68 23.79 -19.18
C GLU A 125 -3.92 23.81 -18.30
N SER A 126 -4.46 25.03 -18.14
CA SER A 126 -5.84 25.19 -17.70
C SER A 126 -6.70 24.24 -18.53
N LEU A 127 -7.61 23.52 -17.88
CA LEU A 127 -8.64 22.71 -18.54
C LEU A 127 -9.67 23.60 -19.25
N ASP A 128 -9.24 24.68 -19.89
CA ASP A 128 -10.08 25.63 -20.63
C ASP A 128 -10.86 24.94 -21.75
N TRP A 129 -10.39 23.78 -22.23
CA TRP A 129 -11.09 22.94 -23.20
C TRP A 129 -12.26 22.13 -22.62
N LEU A 130 -12.37 22.00 -21.29
CA LEU A 130 -13.59 21.51 -20.61
C LEU A 130 -14.70 22.58 -20.58
N GLY A 131 -14.45 23.76 -21.16
CA GLY A 131 -15.43 24.80 -21.39
C GLY A 131 -16.66 24.29 -22.12
N GLY A 132 -17.74 24.12 -21.36
CA GLY A 132 -19.10 24.05 -21.86
C GLY A 132 -19.35 25.26 -22.77
N GLY A 133 -19.39 25.00 -24.07
CA GLY A 133 -19.89 25.95 -25.05
C GLY A 133 -21.37 26.22 -24.77
N ALA A 134 -21.67 27.50 -24.57
CA ALA A 134 -23.01 28.03 -24.43
C ALA A 134 -23.99 27.40 -25.43
N ARG A 135 -25.13 26.94 -24.91
CA ARG A 135 -26.39 26.85 -25.64
C ARG A 135 -27.39 27.72 -24.93
#